data_AF-A0A2I0CYB2-F1
#
_entry.id   AF-A0A2I0CYB2-F1
#
_cell.length_a   1.000
_cell.length_b   1.000
_cell.length_c   1.000
_cell.angle_alpha   90.00
_cell.angle_beta   90.00
_cell.angle_gamma   90.00
#
_symmetry.space_group_name_H-M   'P 1'
#
loop_
_entity.id
_entity.type
_entity.pdbx_description
1 polymer ?
#
loop_
_entity_poly.entity_id
_entity_poly.type
_entity_poly.pdbx_seq_one_letter_code
_entity_poly.pdbx_strand_id
1 'polypeptide(L)'
;MTISRMDDMSDWAGYRDRICYPAETFLLKFRVKDKERLISAIISNAFLNEDVPFEQLKNIPEQHSLATLGDFVLDYAIIANYPVTETVTPQKINDFREQYGNNTTLHRYARDCLHLQEYIIWGSDQRAQKTWNQESTCILADRFEMLIGAIYLEKGLNAVLEFLTTHQFFKKIDDL
;
A
#
# COMPACT_ATOMS: atom_id res chain seq x y z
N MET A 1 -34.22 12.36 17.39
CA MET A 1 -33.15 13.33 17.69
C MET A 1 -32.26 13.39 16.47
N THR A 2 -32.33 14.51 15.76
CA THR A 2 -31.59 14.81 14.54
C THR A 2 -30.12 14.87 14.89
N ILE A 3 -29.32 13.95 14.34
CA ILE A 3 -27.87 13.98 14.48
C ILE A 3 -27.40 15.25 13.78
N SER A 4 -26.89 16.17 14.58
CA SER A 4 -26.44 17.50 14.16
C SER A 4 -25.33 17.35 13.13
N ARG A 5 -25.55 17.91 11.93
CA ARG A 5 -24.63 17.92 10.78
C ARG A 5 -23.52 18.97 10.98
N MET A 6 -22.94 18.97 12.18
CA MET A 6 -21.97 19.95 12.71
C MET A 6 -20.98 19.28 13.68
N ASP A 7 -20.70 18.00 13.50
CA ASP A 7 -19.62 17.32 14.23
C ASP A 7 -18.26 17.73 13.64
N ASP A 8 -17.76 18.81 14.23
CA ASP A 8 -16.40 19.02 14.68
C ASP A 8 -15.25 19.01 13.65
N MET A 9 -15.10 20.15 12.99
CA MET A 9 -13.90 20.52 12.21
C MET A 9 -12.63 20.67 13.06
N SER A 10 -12.69 20.62 14.40
CA SER A 10 -11.57 21.04 15.26
C SER A 10 -10.44 20.00 15.42
N ASP A 11 -10.70 18.71 15.18
CA ASP A 11 -9.70 17.63 15.35
C ASP A 11 -9.44 16.80 14.08
N TRP A 12 -9.39 17.44 12.90
CA TRP A 12 -9.01 16.74 11.66
C TRP A 12 -7.60 16.12 11.73
N ALA A 13 -6.70 16.76 12.48
CA ALA A 13 -5.35 16.23 12.72
C ALA A 13 -5.40 14.91 13.51
N GLY A 14 -6.09 14.89 14.65
CA GLY A 14 -6.24 13.67 15.46
C GLY A 14 -7.02 12.57 14.74
N TYR A 15 -7.96 12.92 13.86
CA TYR A 15 -8.65 11.94 13.04
C TYR A 15 -7.72 11.25 12.03
N ARG A 16 -6.91 12.01 11.29
CA ARG A 16 -5.90 11.42 10.38
C ARG A 16 -4.89 10.56 11.14
N ASP A 17 -4.50 10.97 12.34
CA ASP A 17 -3.65 10.14 13.21
C ASP A 17 -4.30 8.81 13.56
N ARG A 18 -5.61 8.79 13.90
CA ARG A 18 -6.34 7.54 14.21
C ARG A 18 -6.45 6.62 13.00
N ILE A 19 -6.66 7.16 11.80
CA ILE A 19 -6.70 6.35 10.56
C ILE A 19 -5.34 5.72 10.29
N CYS A 20 -4.26 6.51 10.39
CA CYS A 20 -2.92 6.03 10.08
C CYS A 20 -2.38 5.08 11.15
N TYR A 21 -2.84 5.20 12.40
CA TYR A 21 -2.27 4.50 13.55
C TYR A 21 -2.07 2.98 13.36
N PRO A 22 -3.03 2.20 12.85
CA PRO A 22 -2.83 0.78 12.64
C PRO A 22 -1.71 0.48 11.64
N ALA A 23 -1.69 1.18 10.49
CA ALA A 23 -0.65 1.00 9.48
C ALA A 23 0.72 1.42 10.04
N GLU A 24 0.82 2.56 10.72
CA GLU A 24 2.07 3.04 11.32
C GLU A 24 2.63 2.07 12.38
N THR A 25 1.75 1.51 13.21
CA THR A 25 2.16 0.69 14.36
C THR A 25 2.40 -0.77 13.98
N PHE A 26 1.54 -1.35 13.15
CA PHE A 26 1.55 -2.78 12.90
C PHE A 26 2.21 -3.15 11.58
N LEU A 27 2.07 -2.31 10.54
CA LEU A 27 2.61 -2.57 9.21
C LEU A 27 3.97 -1.88 8.99
N LEU A 28 4.05 -0.56 9.18
CA LEU A 28 5.23 0.25 8.86
C LEU A 28 6.29 0.24 9.97
N LYS A 29 5.87 0.13 11.23
CA LYS A 29 6.75 0.25 12.42
C LYS A 29 7.38 1.64 12.61
N PHE A 30 6.81 2.66 11.97
CA PHE A 30 7.20 4.06 12.18
C PHE A 30 6.01 4.99 11.92
N ARG A 31 6.07 6.20 12.49
CA ARG A 31 5.09 7.25 12.19
C ARG A 31 5.45 7.98 10.89
N VAL A 32 4.44 8.21 10.07
CA VAL A 32 4.51 9.00 8.84
C VAL A 32 4.15 10.44 9.17
N LYS A 33 4.97 11.40 8.72
CA LYS A 33 4.70 12.82 8.87
C LYS A 33 3.58 13.28 7.93
N ASP A 34 3.63 12.87 6.66
CA ASP A 34 2.60 13.18 5.67
C ASP A 34 1.43 12.19 5.74
N LYS A 35 0.47 12.48 6.61
CA LYS A 35 -0.70 11.61 6.84
C LYS A 35 -1.57 11.46 5.60
N GLU A 36 -1.71 12.51 4.80
CA GLU A 36 -2.57 12.45 3.60
C GLU A 36 -2.00 11.52 2.56
N ARG A 37 -0.66 11.48 2.42
CA ARG A 37 0.02 10.50 1.57
C ARG A 37 -0.21 9.07 2.03
N LEU A 38 -0.07 8.79 3.33
CA LEU A 38 -0.36 7.44 3.84
C LEU A 38 -1.83 7.09 3.62
N ILE A 39 -2.76 8.00 3.93
CA ILE A 39 -4.20 7.81 3.70
C ILE A 39 -4.48 7.49 2.23
N SER A 40 -3.85 8.21 1.30
CA SER A 40 -3.98 7.95 -0.13
C SER A 40 -3.61 6.50 -0.50
N ALA A 41 -2.57 5.93 0.13
CA ALA A 41 -2.18 4.54 -0.08
C ALA A 41 -3.15 3.52 0.56
N ILE A 42 -3.92 3.90 1.59
CA ILE A 42 -4.79 3.02 2.37
C ILE A 42 -6.28 3.36 2.27
N ILE A 43 -6.71 4.08 1.24
CA ILE A 43 -8.13 4.37 0.96
C ILE A 43 -8.49 3.86 -0.43
N SER A 44 -9.68 3.28 -0.61
CA SER A 44 -10.13 2.85 -1.93
C SER A 44 -10.97 3.91 -2.63
N ASN A 45 -10.84 4.04 -3.95
CA ASN A 45 -11.66 4.94 -4.77
C ASN A 45 -13.18 4.77 -4.58
N ALA A 46 -13.66 3.54 -4.33
CA ALA A 46 -15.09 3.31 -4.10
C ALA A 46 -15.58 4.03 -2.83
N PHE A 47 -14.74 4.13 -1.80
CA PHE A 47 -15.07 4.85 -0.57
C PHE A 47 -15.24 6.36 -0.83
N LEU A 48 -14.44 6.95 -1.71
CA LEU A 48 -14.49 8.39 -2.01
C LEU A 48 -15.82 8.80 -2.68
N ASN A 49 -16.53 7.86 -3.30
CA ASN A 49 -17.80 8.08 -3.99
C ASN A 49 -19.04 7.83 -3.10
N GLU A 50 -18.86 7.42 -1.84
CA GLU A 50 -19.96 7.10 -0.92
C GLU A 50 -20.39 8.29 -0.05
N ASP A 51 -21.64 8.31 0.40
CA ASP A 51 -22.11 9.23 1.45
C ASP A 51 -21.53 8.81 2.80
N VAL A 52 -20.29 9.20 3.05
CA VAL A 52 -19.55 8.86 4.27
C VAL A 52 -19.69 9.96 5.32
N PRO A 53 -19.71 9.61 6.62
CA PRO A 53 -19.73 10.61 7.70
C PRO A 53 -18.53 11.57 7.68
N PHE A 54 -17.47 11.24 6.94
CA PHE A 54 -16.18 11.93 6.90
C PHE A 54 -15.90 12.52 5.51
N GLU A 55 -16.69 13.51 5.12
CA GLU A 55 -16.58 14.20 3.82
C GLU A 55 -15.16 14.73 3.53
N GLN A 56 -14.36 15.06 4.54
CA GLN A 56 -12.99 15.55 4.35
C GLN A 56 -12.04 14.50 3.76
N LEU A 57 -12.30 13.20 3.96
CA LEU A 57 -11.52 12.15 3.30
C LEU A 57 -11.69 12.18 1.78
N LYS A 58 -12.84 12.66 1.28
CA LYS A 58 -13.09 12.83 -0.16
C LYS A 58 -12.18 13.88 -0.80
N ASN A 59 -11.60 14.78 0.00
CA ASN A 59 -10.65 15.79 -0.48
C ASN A 59 -9.22 15.24 -0.59
N ILE A 60 -8.93 14.04 -0.09
CA ILE A 60 -7.65 13.38 -0.27
C ILE A 60 -7.77 12.50 -1.53
N PRO A 61 -7.20 12.92 -2.68
CA PRO A 61 -7.28 12.12 -3.88
C PRO A 61 -6.45 10.85 -3.73
N GLU A 62 -6.87 9.80 -4.44
CA GLU A 62 -5.99 8.68 -4.72
C GLU A 62 -4.85 9.15 -5.64
N GLN A 63 -3.62 9.14 -5.12
CA GLN A 63 -2.45 9.56 -5.87
C GLN A 63 -1.93 8.38 -6.69
N HIS A 64 -2.53 8.10 -7.84
CA HIS A 64 -2.06 7.04 -8.73
C HIS A 64 -0.59 7.21 -9.16
N SER A 65 -0.08 8.45 -9.18
CA SER A 65 1.35 8.72 -9.36
C SER A 65 2.24 8.10 -8.27
N LEU A 66 1.70 7.89 -7.07
CA LEU A 66 2.38 7.22 -5.97
C LEU A 66 2.55 5.73 -6.23
N ALA A 67 1.57 5.09 -6.87
CA ALA A 67 1.68 3.70 -7.34
C ALA A 67 2.82 3.59 -8.35
N THR A 68 2.80 4.44 -9.39
CA THR A 68 3.86 4.45 -10.42
C THR A 68 5.25 4.72 -9.83
N LEU A 69 5.38 5.66 -8.89
CA LEU A 69 6.65 5.88 -8.20
C LEU A 69 7.06 4.64 -7.38
N GLY A 70 6.11 4.06 -6.66
CA GLY A 70 6.32 2.88 -5.85
C GLY A 70 6.75 1.66 -6.65
N ASP A 71 6.15 1.43 -7.81
CA ASP A 71 6.53 0.40 -8.78
C ASP A 71 8.00 0.53 -9.19
N PHE A 72 8.43 1.69 -9.66
CA PHE A 72 9.84 1.91 -10.01
C PHE A 72 10.81 1.73 -8.84
N VAL A 73 10.42 2.16 -7.63
CA VAL A 73 11.24 1.99 -6.43
C VAL A 73 11.31 0.52 -6.01
N LEU A 74 10.20 -0.20 -6.12
CA LEU A 74 10.11 -1.63 -5.82
C LEU A 74 10.94 -2.43 -6.81
N ASP A 75 10.84 -2.13 -8.12
CA ASP A 75 11.66 -2.73 -9.17
C ASP A 75 13.16 -2.58 -8.87
N TYR A 76 13.58 -1.37 -8.51
CA TYR A 76 14.96 -1.14 -8.10
C TYR A 76 15.31 -1.99 -6.88
N ALA A 77 14.46 -2.01 -5.85
CA ALA A 77 14.70 -2.76 -4.62
C ALA A 77 14.78 -4.28 -4.88
N ILE A 78 13.96 -4.81 -5.79
CA ILE A 78 14.01 -6.19 -6.26
C ILE A 78 15.34 -6.45 -6.96
N ILE A 79 15.69 -5.66 -7.98
CA ILE A 79 16.93 -5.85 -8.73
C ILE A 79 18.17 -5.72 -7.82
N ALA A 80 18.15 -4.81 -6.84
CA ALA A 80 19.23 -4.64 -5.87
C ALA A 80 19.45 -5.88 -4.98
N ASN A 81 18.43 -6.73 -4.82
CA ASN A 81 18.50 -8.01 -4.11
C ASN A 81 18.78 -9.21 -5.05
N TYR A 82 19.03 -8.97 -6.34
CA TYR A 82 19.36 -10.03 -7.27
C TYR A 82 20.66 -10.76 -6.84
N PRO A 83 20.67 -12.09 -6.75
CA PRO A 83 21.85 -12.84 -6.36
C PRO A 83 22.91 -12.78 -7.47
N VAL A 84 24.00 -12.05 -7.23
CA VAL A 84 25.15 -12.01 -8.14
C VAL A 84 25.88 -13.34 -8.07
N THR A 85 25.66 -14.18 -9.09
CA THR A 85 26.35 -15.46 -9.30
C THR A 85 27.35 -15.35 -10.45
N GLU A 86 28.15 -16.38 -10.72
CA GLU A 86 29.16 -16.36 -11.79
C GLU A 86 28.57 -16.14 -13.21
N THR A 87 27.27 -16.38 -13.41
CA THR A 87 26.59 -16.18 -14.71
C THR A 87 25.40 -15.23 -14.61
N VAL A 88 25.69 -13.93 -14.49
CA VAL A 88 24.67 -12.86 -14.61
C VAL A 88 24.43 -12.52 -16.08
N THR A 89 23.17 -12.50 -16.50
CA THR A 89 22.76 -12.00 -17.82
C THR A 89 21.62 -10.98 -17.67
N PRO A 90 21.43 -10.04 -18.61
CA PRO A 90 20.32 -9.10 -18.56
C PRO A 90 18.95 -9.79 -18.49
N GLN A 91 18.80 -10.93 -19.19
CA GLN A 91 17.56 -11.71 -19.16
C GLN A 91 17.26 -12.22 -17.76
N LYS A 92 18.23 -12.81 -17.06
CA LYS A 92 18.00 -13.33 -15.71
C LYS A 92 17.63 -12.23 -14.70
N ILE A 93 18.16 -11.01 -14.88
CA ILE A 93 17.79 -9.86 -14.04
C ILE A 93 16.33 -9.46 -14.32
N ASN A 94 15.93 -9.43 -15.59
CA ASN A 94 14.54 -9.16 -15.97
C ASN A 94 13.58 -10.23 -15.46
N ASP A 95 13.93 -11.52 -15.61
CA ASP A 95 13.12 -12.64 -15.11
C ASP A 95 12.93 -12.55 -13.59
N PHE A 96 13.99 -12.18 -12.85
CA PHE A 96 13.90 -11.96 -11.41
C PHE A 96 13.00 -10.76 -11.09
N ARG A 97 13.15 -9.62 -11.78
CA ARG A 97 12.25 -8.48 -11.62
C ARG A 97 10.79 -8.91 -11.83
N GLU A 98 10.49 -9.62 -12.92
CA GLU A 98 9.14 -10.07 -13.24
C GLU A 98 8.58 -11.08 -12.23
N GLN A 99 9.41 -12.00 -11.72
CA GLN A 99 9.00 -12.97 -10.70
C GLN A 99 8.43 -12.29 -9.45
N TYR A 100 9.11 -11.26 -8.94
CA TYR A 100 8.73 -10.60 -7.69
C TYR A 100 7.88 -9.34 -7.87
N GLY A 101 7.93 -8.69 -9.04
CA GLY A 101 7.29 -7.40 -9.30
C GLY A 101 5.97 -7.48 -10.07
N ASN A 102 5.58 -8.64 -10.61
CA ASN A 102 4.32 -8.69 -11.36
C ASN A 102 3.08 -8.55 -10.46
N ASN A 103 2.02 -7.94 -11.00
CA ASN A 103 0.82 -7.58 -10.25
C ASN A 103 0.13 -8.79 -9.59
N THR A 104 0.15 -9.97 -10.22
CA THR A 104 -0.47 -11.17 -9.63
C THR A 104 0.31 -11.61 -8.38
N THR A 105 1.64 -11.67 -8.46
CA THR A 105 2.50 -11.97 -7.31
C THR A 105 2.31 -10.93 -6.21
N LEU A 106 2.37 -9.64 -6.54
CA LEU A 106 2.22 -8.56 -5.55
C LEU A 106 0.85 -8.57 -4.88
N HIS A 107 -0.22 -8.85 -5.63
CA HIS A 107 -1.57 -8.98 -5.07
C HIS A 107 -1.65 -10.13 -4.07
N ARG A 108 -1.15 -11.32 -4.44
CA ARG A 108 -1.14 -12.49 -3.56
C ARG A 108 -0.32 -12.23 -2.30
N TYR A 109 0.89 -11.68 -2.45
CA TYR A 109 1.74 -11.30 -1.33
C TYR A 109 1.04 -10.28 -0.40
N ALA A 110 0.49 -9.21 -0.95
CA ALA A 110 -0.21 -8.21 -0.17
C ALA A 110 -1.40 -8.80 0.62
N ARG A 111 -2.16 -9.72 0.01
CA ARG A 111 -3.31 -10.38 0.64
C ARG A 111 -2.91 -11.40 1.71
N ASP A 112 -2.07 -12.35 1.32
CA ASP A 112 -1.83 -13.59 2.06
C ASP A 112 -0.69 -13.43 3.07
N CYS A 113 0.26 -12.54 2.78
CA CYS A 113 1.47 -12.40 3.58
C CYS A 113 1.48 -11.14 4.47
N LEU A 114 0.91 -10.03 3.98
CA LEU A 114 0.81 -8.78 4.72
C LEU A 114 -0.58 -8.53 5.32
N HIS A 115 -1.61 -9.19 4.80
CA HIS A 115 -3.01 -8.89 5.10
C HIS A 115 -3.34 -7.41 4.88
N LEU A 116 -2.83 -6.84 3.77
CA LEU A 116 -2.92 -5.41 3.47
C LEU A 116 -4.36 -4.90 3.43
N GLN A 117 -5.31 -5.75 3.03
CA GLN A 117 -6.73 -5.43 3.01
C GLN A 117 -7.29 -4.99 4.38
N GLU A 118 -6.69 -5.42 5.50
CA GLU A 118 -7.13 -5.04 6.84
C GLU A 118 -6.79 -3.58 7.19
N TYR A 119 -5.82 -3.00 6.48
CA TYR A 119 -5.40 -1.61 6.67
C TYR A 119 -6.10 -0.64 5.71
N ILE A 120 -6.74 -1.16 4.67
CA ILE A 120 -7.39 -0.34 3.64
C ILE A 120 -8.82 0.01 4.06
N ILE A 121 -9.15 1.29 3.90
CA ILE A 121 -10.50 1.82 4.02
C ILE A 121 -11.24 1.56 2.71
N TRP A 122 -11.94 0.43 2.67
CA TRP A 122 -12.79 0.01 1.55
C TRP A 122 -14.15 0.70 1.56
N GLY A 123 -14.65 1.04 0.36
CA GLY A 123 -16.06 1.33 0.14
C GLY A 123 -16.95 0.15 0.56
N SER A 124 -18.17 0.44 0.99
CA SER A 124 -19.20 -0.51 1.43
C SER A 124 -19.40 -1.68 0.46
N ASP A 125 -19.55 -1.43 -0.84
CA ASP A 125 -19.76 -2.47 -1.84
C ASP A 125 -18.51 -3.36 -2.03
N GLN A 126 -17.33 -2.73 -2.10
CA GLN A 126 -16.07 -3.47 -2.19
C GLN A 126 -15.84 -4.35 -0.96
N ARG A 127 -16.21 -3.85 0.22
CA ARG A 127 -16.15 -4.59 1.48
C ARG A 127 -17.15 -5.74 1.52
N ALA A 128 -18.37 -5.54 1.05
CA ALA A 128 -19.39 -6.59 0.98
C ALA A 128 -18.97 -7.71 0.03
N GLN A 129 -18.40 -7.36 -1.13
CA GLN A 129 -17.96 -8.31 -2.15
C GLN A 129 -16.58 -8.91 -1.87
N LYS A 130 -15.82 -8.33 -0.92
CA LYS A 130 -14.43 -8.69 -0.65
C LYS A 130 -13.59 -8.69 -1.92
N THR A 131 -13.61 -7.58 -2.66
CA THR A 131 -12.94 -7.46 -3.97
C THR A 131 -11.45 -7.81 -3.93
N TRP A 132 -10.80 -7.65 -2.78
CA TRP A 132 -9.42 -8.11 -2.55
C TRP A 132 -9.22 -9.63 -2.66
N ASN A 133 -10.27 -10.44 -2.66
CA ASN A 133 -10.17 -11.87 -2.96
C ASN A 133 -10.16 -12.18 -4.46
N GLN A 134 -10.48 -11.19 -5.31
CA GLN A 134 -10.51 -11.33 -6.76
C GLN A 134 -9.13 -10.95 -7.33
N GLU A 135 -8.25 -11.93 -7.46
CA GLU A 135 -6.86 -11.71 -7.93
C GLU A 135 -6.79 -11.04 -9.31
N SER A 136 -7.78 -11.29 -10.17
CA SER A 136 -7.89 -10.66 -11.50
C SER A 136 -8.00 -9.13 -11.45
N THR A 137 -8.41 -8.56 -10.31
CA THR A 137 -8.51 -7.10 -10.15
C THR A 137 -7.16 -6.45 -9.89
N CYS A 138 -6.16 -7.20 -9.41
CA CYS A 138 -4.86 -6.68 -8.99
C CYS A 138 -4.89 -5.50 -7.99
N ILE A 139 -6.05 -5.22 -7.35
CA ILE A 139 -6.21 -4.00 -6.54
C ILE A 139 -5.24 -3.89 -5.36
N LEU A 140 -4.84 -5.03 -4.78
CA LEU A 140 -3.86 -5.05 -3.69
C LEU A 140 -2.42 -4.85 -4.17
N ALA A 141 -2.10 -5.12 -5.45
CA ALA A 141 -0.80 -4.81 -6.03
C ALA A 141 -0.61 -3.29 -6.11
N ASP A 142 -1.56 -2.59 -6.72
CA ASP A 142 -1.54 -1.12 -6.80
C ASP A 142 -1.42 -0.49 -5.40
N ARG A 143 -2.17 -1.01 -4.41
CA ARG A 143 -2.11 -0.52 -3.03
C ARG A 143 -0.76 -0.78 -2.37
N PHE A 144 -0.16 -1.93 -2.65
CA PHE A 144 1.17 -2.26 -2.17
C PHE A 144 2.21 -1.31 -2.77
N GLU A 145 2.17 -1.06 -4.08
CA GLU A 145 3.04 -0.09 -4.76
C GLU A 145 2.85 1.32 -4.20
N MET A 146 1.61 1.78 -4.01
CA MET A 146 1.34 3.08 -3.38
C MET A 146 1.95 3.17 -1.97
N LEU A 147 1.89 2.07 -1.20
CA LEU A 147 2.53 2.01 0.12
C LEU A 147 4.05 2.12 0.01
N ILE A 148 4.67 1.43 -0.94
CA ILE A 148 6.11 1.55 -1.21
C ILE A 148 6.48 2.99 -1.58
N GLY A 149 5.69 3.63 -2.45
CA GLY A 149 5.86 5.04 -2.80
C GLY A 149 5.73 5.96 -1.59
N ALA A 150 4.77 5.70 -0.69
CA ALA A 150 4.60 6.47 0.54
C ALA A 150 5.81 6.35 1.47
N ILE A 151 6.32 5.13 1.67
CA ILE A 151 7.51 4.85 2.48
C ILE A 151 8.73 5.56 1.89
N TYR A 152 8.92 5.44 0.57
CA TYR A 152 10.04 6.07 -0.13
C TYR A 152 10.03 7.60 0.02
N LEU A 153 8.90 8.25 -0.17
CA LEU A 153 8.81 9.70 -0.03
C LEU A 153 8.90 10.19 1.43
N GLU A 154 8.68 9.31 2.42
CA GLU A 154 8.78 9.63 3.84
C GLU A 154 10.21 9.44 4.38
N LYS A 155 10.89 8.33 4.04
CA LYS A 155 12.18 7.93 4.62
C LYS A 155 13.25 7.48 3.61
N GLY A 156 12.95 7.52 2.31
CA GLY A 156 13.87 7.13 1.25
C GLY A 156 13.99 5.62 1.04
N LEU A 157 14.86 5.25 0.10
CA LEU A 157 15.05 3.87 -0.37
C LEU A 157 15.44 2.88 0.73
N ASN A 158 16.28 3.28 1.69
CA ASN A 158 16.71 2.40 2.77
C ASN A 158 15.52 1.88 3.61
N ALA A 159 14.51 2.73 3.83
CA ALA A 159 13.32 2.32 4.57
C ALA A 159 12.45 1.34 3.76
N VAL A 160 12.45 1.43 2.42
CA VAL A 160 11.80 0.44 1.56
C VAL A 160 12.50 -0.92 1.68
N LEU A 161 13.84 -0.95 1.58
CA LEU A 161 14.62 -2.18 1.72
C LEU A 161 14.44 -2.82 3.11
N GLU A 162 14.43 -2.00 4.16
CA GLU A 162 14.15 -2.46 5.53
C GLU A 162 12.73 -3.02 5.67
N PHE A 163 11.73 -2.36 5.07
CA PHE A 163 10.34 -2.82 5.06
C PHE A 163 10.20 -4.18 4.36
N LEU A 164 10.77 -4.33 3.16
CA LEU A 164 10.75 -5.61 2.43
C LEU A 164 11.44 -6.73 3.22
N THR A 165 12.56 -6.42 3.87
CA THR A 165 13.30 -7.37 4.71
C THR A 165 12.49 -7.78 5.95
N THR A 166 11.93 -6.80 6.66
CA THR A 166 11.12 -7.00 7.88
C THR A 166 9.93 -7.91 7.62
N HIS A 167 9.29 -7.76 6.46
CA HIS A 167 8.13 -8.55 6.06
C HIS A 167 8.48 -9.82 5.28
N GLN A 168 9.78 -10.14 5.13
CA GLN A 168 10.28 -11.32 4.44
C GLN A 168 9.77 -11.43 2.99
N PHE A 169 9.74 -10.30 2.27
CA PHE A 169 9.14 -10.18 0.93
C PHE A 169 9.51 -11.32 -0.03
N PHE A 170 10.81 -11.50 -0.31
CA PHE A 170 11.29 -12.51 -1.26
C PHE A 170 10.93 -13.93 -0.83
N LYS A 171 11.28 -14.29 0.42
CA LYS A 171 11.00 -15.62 0.97
C LYS A 171 9.51 -15.95 0.94
N LYS A 172 8.66 -15.02 1.33
CA LYS A 172 7.22 -15.26 1.34
C LYS A 172 6.66 -15.41 -0.06
N ILE A 173 7.18 -14.68 -1.05
CA ILE A 173 6.81 -14.87 -2.46
C ILE A 173 7.25 -16.25 -2.97
N ASP A 174 8.45 -16.71 -2.60
CA ASP A 174 8.91 -18.06 -2.97
C ASP A 174 8.03 -19.17 -2.37
N ASP A 175 7.37 -18.90 -1.25
CA ASP A 175 6.46 -19.82 -0.55
C ASP A 175 4.99 -19.77 -1.06
N LEU A 176 4.63 -18.89 -2.03
CA LEU A 176 3.26 -18.67 -2.53
C LEU A 176 2.80 -19.65 -3.62
#